data_AF-A0AA40RZX9-F1
#
_entry.id   AF-A0AA40RZX9-F1
#
_cell.length_a   1.000
_cell.length_b   1.000
_cell.length_c   1.000
_cell.angle_alpha   90.00
_cell.angle_beta   90.00
_cell.angle_gamma   90.00
#
_symmetry.space_group_name_H-M   'P 1'
#
loop_
_entity.id
_entity.type
_entity.pdbx_description
1 polymer ?
#
loop_
_entity_poly.entity_id
_entity_poly.type
_entity_poly.pdbx_seq_one_letter_code
_entity_poly.pdbx_strand_id
1 'polypeptide(L)'
;MSALADLSDASLADLIDTVRDEIVRRNELLRSNASPSARSLVQCRRYALLALGQAEERLRAGAATDLPAVALPAIDEPRVPRRLPGGRYHP
;
A
#
# COMPACT_ATOMS: atom_id res chain seq x y z
N MET A 1 -1.13 22.49 6.25
CA MET A 1 -1.95 21.40 6.79
C MET A 1 -2.22 20.43 5.65
N SER A 2 -2.15 19.12 5.90
CA SER A 2 -2.40 18.09 4.86
C SER A 2 -3.89 18.07 4.55
N ALA A 3 -4.28 18.02 3.27
CA ALA A 3 -5.69 17.94 2.86
C ALA A 3 -6.47 16.77 3.49
N LEU A 4 -5.77 15.74 3.97
CA LEU A 4 -6.35 14.61 4.69
C LEU A 4 -6.73 14.94 6.14
N ALA A 5 -6.03 15.89 6.77
CA ALA A 5 -6.28 16.28 8.16
C ALA A 5 -7.57 17.07 8.33
N ASP A 6 -8.11 17.61 7.24
CA ASP A 6 -9.34 18.40 7.22
C ASP A 6 -10.58 17.53 6.87
N LEU A 7 -10.40 16.24 6.60
CA LEU A 7 -11.50 15.32 6.30
C LEU A 7 -12.23 14.89 7.57
N SER A 8 -13.56 14.78 7.48
CA SER A 8 -14.35 14.07 8.49
C SER A 8 -14.06 12.58 8.46
N ASP A 9 -14.29 11.87 9.58
CA ASP A 9 -14.13 10.41 9.63
C ASP A 9 -14.97 9.70 8.55
N ALA A 10 -16.19 10.17 8.26
CA ALA A 10 -17.02 9.61 7.20
C ALA A 10 -16.37 9.79 5.82
N SER A 11 -15.86 10.99 5.53
CA SER A 11 -15.15 11.26 4.27
C SER A 11 -13.85 10.48 4.14
N LEU A 12 -13.17 10.22 5.27
CA LEU A 12 -11.97 9.39 5.28
C LEU A 12 -12.30 7.92 5.03
N ALA A 13 -13.41 7.41 5.58
CA ALA A 13 -13.90 6.06 5.29
C ALA A 13 -14.23 5.89 3.80
N ASP A 14 -14.98 6.82 3.21
CA ASP A 14 -15.32 6.81 1.77
C ASP A 14 -14.08 6.82 0.88
N LEU A 15 -13.05 7.57 1.27
CA LEU A 15 -11.78 7.61 0.56
C LEU A 15 -11.04 6.28 0.66
N ILE A 16 -11.01 5.65 1.82
CA ILE A 16 -10.41 4.31 2.02
C ILE A 16 -11.08 3.28 1.10
N ASP A 17 -12.40 3.27 1.05
CA ASP A 17 -13.16 2.35 0.20
C ASP A 17 -12.92 2.62 -1.29
N THR A 18 -12.90 3.90 -1.70
CA THR A 18 -12.59 4.29 -3.08
C THR A 18 -11.20 3.79 -3.51
N VAL A 19 -10.20 3.95 -2.66
CA VAL A 19 -8.83 3.50 -2.97
C VAL A 19 -8.75 1.97 -3.00
N ARG A 20 -9.44 1.28 -2.09
CA ARG A 20 -9.53 -0.19 -2.07
C ARG A 20 -10.11 -0.71 -3.38
N ASP A 21 -11.24 -0.17 -3.82
CA ASP A 21 -11.91 -0.57 -5.05
C ASP A 21 -11.05 -0.35 -6.28
N GLU A 22 -10.34 0.79 -6.34
CA GLU A 22 -9.44 1.09 -7.45
C GLU A 22 -8.24 0.14 -7.48
N ILE A 23 -7.69 -0.24 -6.32
CA ILE A 23 -6.61 -1.24 -6.25
C ILE A 23 -7.12 -2.60 -6.75
N VAL A 24 -8.32 -3.03 -6.33
CA VAL A 24 -8.92 -4.29 -6.78
C VAL A 24 -9.15 -4.27 -8.29
N ARG A 25 -9.76 -3.20 -8.82
CA ARG A 25 -9.99 -3.00 -10.26
C ARG A 25 -8.68 -3.09 -11.04
N ARG A 26 -7.63 -2.39 -10.61
CA ARG A 26 -6.32 -2.41 -11.27
C ARG A 26 -5.61 -3.76 -11.18
N ASN A 27 -5.86 -4.54 -10.14
CA ASN A 27 -5.32 -5.89 -10.03
C ASN A 27 -6.04 -6.86 -10.97
N GLU A 28 -7.35 -6.72 -11.18
CA GLU A 28 -8.09 -7.54 -12.13
C GLU A 28 -7.56 -7.34 -13.56
N LEU A 29 -7.21 -6.10 -13.93
CA LEU A 29 -6.56 -5.80 -15.22
C LEU A 29 -5.21 -6.50 -15.41
N LEU A 30 -4.55 -6.91 -14.31
CA LEU A 30 -3.25 -7.58 -14.34
C LEU A 30 -3.37 -9.11 -14.21
N ARG A 31 -4.57 -9.65 -14.00
CA ARG A 31 -4.77 -11.06 -13.64
C ARG A 31 -4.29 -12.03 -14.72
N SER A 32 -4.39 -11.66 -15.99
CA SER A 32 -3.89 -12.44 -17.13
C SER A 32 -2.43 -12.10 -17.51
N ASN A 33 -1.81 -11.13 -16.86
CA ASN A 33 -0.46 -10.68 -17.17
C ASN A 33 0.57 -11.47 -16.36
N ALA A 34 1.22 -12.44 -17.01
CA ALA A 34 2.23 -13.29 -16.38
C ALA A 34 3.61 -12.62 -16.18
N SER A 35 3.80 -11.36 -16.59
CA SER A 35 5.10 -10.70 -16.47
C SER A 35 5.56 -10.58 -15.00
N PRO A 36 6.87 -10.72 -14.72
CA PRO A 36 7.40 -10.54 -13.37
C PRO A 36 7.03 -9.18 -12.74
N SER A 37 7.02 -8.12 -13.55
CA SER A 37 6.66 -6.77 -13.11
C SER A 37 5.19 -6.68 -12.69
N ALA A 38 4.27 -7.31 -13.43
CA ALA A 38 2.85 -7.34 -13.07
C ALA A 38 2.63 -8.10 -11.76
N ARG A 39 3.31 -9.25 -11.58
CA ARG A 39 3.27 -10.02 -10.32
C ARG A 39 3.80 -9.22 -9.13
N SER A 40 4.94 -8.55 -9.31
CA SER A 40 5.53 -7.68 -8.29
C SER A 40 4.58 -6.54 -7.90
N LEU A 41 3.95 -5.90 -8.89
CA LEU A 41 2.99 -4.83 -8.65
C LEU A 41 1.74 -5.30 -7.89
N VAL A 42 1.18 -6.46 -8.25
CA VAL A 42 0.05 -7.08 -7.51
C VAL A 42 0.47 -7.39 -6.07
N GLN A 43 1.69 -7.90 -5.86
CA GLN A 43 2.21 -8.18 -4.53
C GLN A 43 2.39 -6.90 -3.69
N CYS A 44 2.94 -5.82 -4.27
CA CYS A 44 3.04 -4.53 -3.61
C CYS A 44 1.66 -3.98 -3.20
N ARG A 45 0.67 -4.08 -4.11
CA ARG A 45 -0.70 -3.64 -3.84
C ARG A 45 -1.41 -4.47 -2.77
N ARG A 46 -1.03 -5.73 -2.57
CA ARG A 46 -1.54 -6.53 -1.45
C ARG A 46 -1.18 -5.92 -0.10
N TYR A 47 0.03 -5.34 0.05
CA TYR A 47 0.40 -4.65 1.28
C TYR A 47 -0.40 -3.37 1.50
N ALA A 48 -0.70 -2.62 0.44
CA ALA A 48 -1.57 -1.45 0.52
C ALA A 48 -2.99 -1.82 0.98
N LEU A 49 -3.56 -2.91 0.47
CA LEU A 49 -4.88 -3.39 0.91
C LEU A 49 -4.90 -3.78 2.39
N LEU A 50 -3.84 -4.41 2.89
CA LEU A 50 -3.69 -4.71 4.33
C LEU A 50 -3.65 -3.43 5.17
N ALA A 51 -2.87 -2.43 4.75
CA ALA A 51 -2.77 -1.15 5.46
C ALA A 51 -4.11 -0.40 5.47
N LEU A 52 -4.85 -0.40 4.35
CA LEU A 52 -6.19 0.21 4.27
C LEU A 52 -7.19 -0.49 5.19
N GLY A 53 -7.17 -1.83 5.26
CA GLY A 53 -8.01 -2.56 6.22
C GLY A 53 -7.72 -2.19 7.67
N GLN A 54 -6.45 -1.98 8.01
CA GLN A 54 -6.08 -1.51 9.35
C GLN A 54 -6.48 -0.06 9.61
N ALA A 55 -6.44 0.81 8.59
CA ALA A 55 -6.87 2.19 8.71
C ALA A 55 -8.38 2.27 8.96
N GLU A 56 -9.17 1.45 8.26
CA GLU A 56 -10.62 1.34 8.48
C GLU A 56 -10.94 0.85 9.91
N GLU A 57 -10.23 -0.18 10.39
CA GLU A 57 -10.42 -0.67 11.75
C GLU A 57 -10.10 0.40 12.80
N ARG A 58 -9.01 1.15 12.60
CA ARG A 58 -8.64 2.30 13.45
C ARG A 58 -9.72 3.38 13.46
N LEU A 59 -10.27 3.68 12.29
CA LEU A 59 -11.32 4.68 12.15
C LEU A 59 -12.61 4.25 12.86
N ARG A 60 -12.99 2.97 12.73
CA ARG A 60 -14.15 2.39 13.42
C ARG A 60 -13.97 2.35 14.94
N ALA A 61 -12.78 2.01 15.40
CA ALA A 61 -12.48 1.89 16.83
C ALA A 61 -12.31 3.24 17.55
N GLY A 62 -12.13 4.34 16.78
CA GLY A 62 -11.91 5.68 17.29
C GLY A 62 -10.57 5.85 18.03
N ALA A 63 -10.27 7.08 18.46
CA ALA A 63 -8.98 7.45 19.06
C ALA A 63 -8.65 6.75 20.40
N ALA A 64 -9.62 6.05 21.01
CA ALA A 64 -9.49 5.48 22.36
C ALA A 64 -9.12 3.99 22.39
N THR A 65 -9.11 3.31 21.24
CA THR A 65 -8.86 1.86 21.21
C THR A 65 -7.42 1.57 20.77
N ASP A 66 -6.59 1.14 21.72
CA ASP A 66 -5.27 0.60 21.43
C ASP A 66 -5.41 -0.67 20.58
N LEU A 67 -5.22 -0.53 19.26
CA LEU A 67 -5.18 -1.69 18.37
C LEU A 67 -3.80 -2.36 18.48
N PRO A 68 -3.74 -3.70 18.49
CA PRO A 68 -2.47 -4.41 18.53
C PRO A 68 -1.59 -3.94 17.39
N ALA A 69 -0.34 -3.61 17.71
CA ALA A 69 0.69 -3.29 16.74
C ALA A 69 0.99 -4.53 15.90
N VAL A 70 0.17 -4.78 14.88
CA VAL A 70 0.47 -5.80 13.87
C VAL A 70 1.62 -5.25 13.06
N ALA A 71 2.80 -5.82 13.26
CA ALA A 71 3.97 -5.54 12.44
C ALA A 71 3.56 -5.69 10.97
N LEU A 72 3.50 -4.57 10.24
CA LEU A 72 3.41 -4.61 8.80
C LEU A 72 4.59 -5.48 8.34
N PRO A 73 4.36 -6.50 7.49
CA PRO A 73 5.46 -7.33 7.02
C PRO A 73 6.50 -6.41 6.40
N ALA A 74 7.75 -6.54 6.84
CA ALA A 74 8.87 -5.81 6.26
C ALA A 74 8.84 -6.08 4.76
N ILE A 75 8.51 -5.05 3.98
CA ILE A 75 8.54 -5.14 2.53
C ILE A 75 10.02 -5.19 2.20
N ASP A 76 10.52 -6.38 1.90
CA ASP A 76 11.81 -6.55 1.24
C ASP A 76 11.60 -6.09 -0.21
N GLU A 77 11.52 -4.78 -0.38
CA GLU A 77 11.40 -4.13 -1.67
C GLU A 77 12.57 -4.65 -2.50
N PRO A 78 12.36 -5.27 -3.68
CA PRO A 78 13.46 -5.77 -4.49
C PRO A 78 14.34 -4.56 -4.77
N ARG A 79 15.49 -4.51 -4.09
CA ARG A 79 16.41 -3.38 -4.14
C ARG A 79 16.81 -3.22 -5.60
N VAL A 80 16.14 -2.30 -6.29
CA VAL A 80 16.57 -1.88 -7.62
C VAL A 80 18.03 -1.48 -7.42
N PRO A 81 18.99 -2.06 -8.15
CA PRO A 81 20.38 -1.69 -7.99
C PRO A 81 20.48 -0.18 -8.19
N ARG A 82 20.70 0.56 -7.10
CA ARG A 82 21.01 1.99 -7.19
C ARG A 82 22.29 2.04 -8.00
N ARG A 83 22.23 2.54 -9.24
CA ARG A 83 23.43 2.90 -10.00
C ARG A 83 24.19 3.89 -9.12
N LEU A 84 25.32 3.47 -8.57
CA LEU A 84 26.25 4.36 -7.91
C LEU A 84 26.68 5.41 -8.95
N PRO A 85 26.70 6.71 -8.62
CA PRO A 85 27.26 7.71 -9.50
C PRO A 85 28.77 7.48 -9.55
N GLY A 86 29.22 6.92 -10.67
CA GLY A 86 30.62 6.54 -10.87
C GLY A 86 30.70 5.09 -11.31
N GLY A 87 30.51 4.86 -12.61
CA GLY A 87 30.71 3.55 -13.21
C GLY A 87 32.13 3.06 -12.96
N ARG A 88 32.25 1.90 -12.32
CA ARG A 88 33.38 0.98 -12.43
C ARG A 88 32.90 -0.38 -11.95
N TYR A 89 32.52 -1.23 -12.90
CA TYR A 89 32.56 -2.68 -12.71
C TYR A 89 34.03 -3.10 -12.76
N HIS A 90 34.46 -3.94 -11.82
CA HIS A 90 35.64 -4.79 -11.96
C HIS A 90 35.20 -6.24 -11.67
N PRO A 91 35.85 -7.23 -12.32
CA PRO A 91 35.26 -8.51 -12.75
C PRO A 91 34.77 -9.40 -11.61
#